data_AF-A0ABD5W4T6-F1
#
_entry.id   AF-A0ABD5W4T6-F1
#
_cell.length_a   1.000
_cell.length_b   1.000
_cell.length_c   1.000
_cell.angle_alpha   90.00
_cell.angle_beta   90.00
_cell.angle_gamma   90.00
#
_symmetry.space_group_name_H-M   'P 1'
#
loop_
_entity.id
_entity.type
_entity.pdbx_description
1 polymer ?
#
loop_
_entity_poly.entity_id
_entity_poly.type
_entity_poly.pdbx_seq_one_letter_code
_entity_poly.pdbx_strand_id
1 'polypeptide(L)'
;MLADRLCERTTVRLHGEAAAFVNDSDRSGRLETRWQVFDCPPGTAELDARSDNLDTIFIVSTPERLEGVSEYENVASEHDLDSFLIVTRFTESERDRLKAFDGPELAEYFYEDESIQAAMEAGVVPTLDDWTVEAPLMEVLQPERTTEDKALEALETGSQRIVNVEVADQSRGRSLMSTFEDAGYRAAYFECNCQCHSGHVLARRPEPSHPPY
;
A
#
# COMPACT_ATOMS: atom_id res chain seq x y z
N MET A 1 -1.07 -7.97 15.18
CA MET A 1 -0.06 -8.32 14.14
C MET A 1 -0.41 -7.57 12.85
N LEU A 2 0.51 -7.32 11.93
CA LEU A 2 0.25 -6.61 10.66
C LEU A 2 -0.98 -7.15 9.92
N ALA A 3 -1.05 -8.48 9.82
CA ALA A 3 -2.20 -9.19 9.25
C ALA A 3 -3.51 -8.71 9.90
N ASP A 4 -3.62 -8.74 11.22
CA ASP A 4 -4.85 -8.36 11.94
C ASP A 4 -5.33 -6.95 11.57
N ARG A 5 -4.44 -5.97 11.43
CA ARG A 5 -4.80 -4.58 11.11
C ARG A 5 -5.13 -4.34 9.64
N LEU A 6 -4.43 -5.02 8.74
CA LEU A 6 -4.82 -5.05 7.33
C LEU A 6 -6.22 -5.65 7.20
N CYS A 7 -6.53 -6.66 8.00
CA CYS A 7 -7.80 -7.38 8.04
C CYS A 7 -8.93 -6.61 8.74
N GLU A 8 -8.61 -5.65 9.61
CA GLU A 8 -9.57 -4.71 10.19
C GLU A 8 -10.10 -3.69 9.14
N ARG A 9 -9.29 -3.36 8.13
CA ARG A 9 -9.57 -2.28 7.17
C ARG A 9 -9.88 -2.76 5.76
N THR A 10 -9.28 -3.86 5.33
CA THR A 10 -9.46 -4.49 4.02
C THR A 10 -9.49 -6.02 4.17
N THR A 11 -9.77 -6.74 3.09
CA THR A 11 -9.69 -8.20 3.03
C THR A 11 -8.47 -8.55 2.17
N VAL A 12 -7.41 -9.11 2.75
CA VAL A 12 -6.20 -9.47 2.00
C VAL A 12 -6.11 -10.99 1.87
N ARG A 13 -5.89 -11.46 0.65
CA ARG A 13 -5.53 -12.83 0.34
C ARG A 13 -4.09 -12.88 -0.19
N LEU A 14 -3.26 -13.74 0.39
CA LEU A 14 -1.84 -13.81 0.04
C LEU A 14 -1.50 -15.14 -0.64
N HIS A 15 -0.72 -15.05 -1.70
CA HIS A 15 -0.22 -16.19 -2.46
C HIS A 15 1.31 -16.13 -2.53
N GLY A 16 1.98 -17.29 -2.62
CA GLY A 16 3.44 -17.37 -2.68
C GLY A 16 4.08 -17.75 -1.34
N GLU A 17 5.35 -17.41 -1.17
CA GLU A 17 6.11 -17.76 0.04
C GLU A 17 5.58 -17.02 1.27
N ALA A 18 5.21 -15.75 1.11
CA ALA A 18 4.65 -14.93 2.17
C ALA A 18 3.37 -15.49 2.81
N ALA A 19 2.60 -16.33 2.09
CA ALA A 19 1.39 -16.99 2.60
C ALA A 19 1.68 -17.97 3.77
N ALA A 20 2.93 -18.42 3.93
CA ALA A 20 3.34 -19.22 5.08
C ALA A 20 3.39 -18.41 6.39
N PHE A 21 3.44 -17.07 6.30
CA PHE A 21 3.68 -16.18 7.43
C PHE A 21 2.46 -15.29 7.76
N VAL A 22 1.54 -15.11 6.82
CA VAL A 22 0.35 -14.26 6.97
C VAL A 22 -0.89 -15.09 6.72
N ASN A 23 -1.79 -15.14 7.69
CA ASN A 23 -3.10 -15.79 7.52
C ASN A 23 -4.01 -14.91 6.65
N ASP A 24 -4.71 -15.53 5.71
CA ASP A 24 -5.83 -14.91 4.99
C ASP A 24 -6.88 -14.38 6.00
N SER A 25 -7.51 -13.25 5.67
CA SER A 25 -8.73 -12.83 6.35
C SER A 25 -9.95 -13.02 5.46
N ASP A 26 -10.95 -13.66 6.04
CA ASP A 26 -12.30 -13.77 5.46
C ASP A 26 -13.24 -12.66 5.94
N ARG A 27 -12.76 -11.71 6.75
CA ARG A 27 -13.58 -10.59 7.25
C ARG A 27 -13.52 -9.44 6.24
N SER A 28 -14.69 -8.92 5.89
CA SER A 28 -14.81 -7.64 5.18
C SER A 28 -14.29 -6.53 6.07
N GLY A 29 -13.13 -5.99 5.74
CA GLY A 29 -12.57 -4.85 6.45
C GLY A 29 -13.38 -3.57 6.22
N ARG A 30 -13.10 -2.51 6.99
CA ARG A 30 -13.85 -1.22 6.97
C ARG A 30 -14.10 -0.60 5.60
N LEU A 31 -13.18 -0.73 4.64
CA LEU A 31 -13.31 -0.18 3.29
C LEU A 31 -14.00 -1.12 2.30
N GLU A 32 -14.33 -2.35 2.73
CA GLU A 32 -14.93 -3.41 1.90
C GLU A 32 -14.13 -3.68 0.60
N THR A 33 -12.82 -3.44 0.64
CA THR A 33 -11.91 -3.75 -0.47
C THR A 33 -11.26 -5.10 -0.28
N ARG A 34 -11.15 -5.87 -1.37
CA ARG A 34 -10.48 -7.17 -1.39
C ARG A 34 -9.22 -7.10 -2.24
N TRP A 35 -8.13 -7.60 -1.68
CA TRP A 35 -6.84 -7.72 -2.33
C TRP A 35 -6.48 -9.18 -2.57
N GLN A 36 -5.81 -9.40 -3.69
CA GLN A 36 -5.02 -10.60 -3.93
C GLN A 36 -3.58 -10.14 -4.13
N VAL A 37 -2.70 -10.54 -3.22
CA VAL A 37 -1.28 -10.22 -3.27
C VAL A 37 -0.53 -11.49 -3.65
N PHE A 38 0.29 -11.39 -4.69
CA PHE A 38 1.09 -12.49 -5.20
C PHE A 38 2.57 -12.21 -4.91
N ASP A 39 3.11 -12.88 -3.89
CA ASP A 39 4.54 -12.88 -3.60
C ASP A 39 5.27 -13.77 -4.61
N CYS A 40 5.94 -13.13 -5.57
CA CYS A 40 6.59 -13.79 -6.70
C CYS A 40 8.09 -13.98 -6.43
N PRO A 41 8.69 -15.09 -6.91
CA PRO A 41 10.14 -15.22 -6.88
C PRO A 41 10.83 -14.11 -7.69
N PRO A 42 12.10 -13.79 -7.40
CA PRO A 42 12.81 -12.71 -8.08
C PRO A 42 12.94 -12.97 -9.58
N GLY A 43 12.84 -11.90 -10.38
CA GLY A 43 12.86 -11.91 -11.83
C GLY A 43 11.49 -11.55 -12.44
N THR A 44 11.47 -11.29 -13.73
CA THR A 44 10.27 -10.79 -14.44
C THR A 44 9.38 -11.87 -15.04
N ALA A 45 9.86 -13.13 -15.09
CA ALA A 45 9.13 -14.21 -15.76
C ALA A 45 7.73 -14.48 -15.17
N GLU A 46 7.62 -14.42 -13.85
CA GLU A 46 6.36 -14.64 -13.14
C GLU A 46 5.42 -13.43 -13.20
N LEU A 47 5.97 -12.23 -13.36
CA LEU A 47 5.21 -11.02 -13.64
C LEU A 47 4.56 -11.12 -15.03
N ASP A 48 5.36 -11.40 -16.06
CA ASP A 48 4.90 -11.54 -17.43
C ASP A 48 3.84 -12.64 -17.57
N ALA A 49 4.02 -13.78 -16.91
CA ALA A 49 3.07 -14.89 -16.95
C ALA A 49 1.72 -14.58 -16.26
N ARG A 50 1.64 -13.56 -15.41
CA ARG A 50 0.46 -13.24 -14.59
C ARG A 50 -0.18 -11.90 -14.96
N SER A 51 0.41 -11.13 -15.85
CA SER A 51 0.03 -9.74 -16.12
C SER A 51 -1.46 -9.54 -16.37
N ASP A 52 -2.11 -10.45 -17.10
CA ASP A 52 -3.55 -10.44 -17.36
C ASP A 52 -4.46 -10.47 -16.10
N ASN A 53 -3.91 -10.81 -14.93
CA ASN A 53 -4.64 -10.92 -13.66
C ASN A 53 -4.15 -9.93 -12.60
N LEU A 54 -3.31 -8.97 -12.98
CA LEU A 54 -2.76 -7.96 -12.10
C LEU A 54 -3.28 -6.58 -12.53
N ASP A 55 -3.59 -5.73 -11.56
CA ASP A 55 -3.86 -4.31 -11.80
C ASP A 55 -2.60 -3.47 -11.49
N THR A 56 -1.72 -3.97 -10.62
CA THR A 56 -0.61 -3.21 -10.06
C THR A 56 0.54 -4.13 -9.66
N ILE A 57 1.77 -3.60 -9.71
CA ILE A 57 2.97 -4.26 -9.22
C ILE A 57 3.70 -3.42 -8.16
N PHE A 58 4.25 -4.11 -7.18
CA PHE A 58 5.22 -3.54 -6.24
C PHE A 58 6.59 -4.16 -6.50
N ILE A 59 7.52 -3.35 -6.97
CA ILE A 59 8.91 -3.76 -7.19
C ILE A 59 9.65 -3.55 -5.88
N VAL A 60 10.05 -4.64 -5.21
CA VAL A 60 10.83 -4.57 -3.98
C VAL A 60 12.31 -4.63 -4.31
N SER A 61 13.06 -3.56 -4.00
CA SER A 61 14.49 -3.46 -4.25
C SER A 61 15.27 -2.99 -3.03
N THR A 62 16.60 -3.06 -3.10
CA THR A 62 17.51 -2.34 -2.22
C THR A 62 18.20 -1.21 -3.00
N PRO A 63 18.79 -0.20 -2.32
CA PRO A 63 19.52 0.87 -2.99
C PRO A 63 20.62 0.37 -3.94
N GLU A 64 21.32 -0.73 -3.62
CA GLU A 64 22.38 -1.29 -4.48
C GLU A 64 21.83 -1.95 -5.75
N ARG A 65 20.54 -2.26 -5.80
CA ARG A 65 19.90 -3.01 -6.90
C ARG A 65 18.94 -2.19 -7.75
N LEU A 66 18.86 -0.87 -7.54
CA LEU A 66 17.96 0.03 -8.27
C LEU A 66 18.08 -0.04 -9.79
N GLU A 67 19.27 -0.33 -10.33
CA GLU A 67 19.48 -0.43 -11.78
C GLU A 67 18.62 -1.53 -12.43
N GLY A 68 18.30 -2.59 -11.68
CA GLY A 68 17.46 -3.70 -12.15
C GLY A 68 15.96 -3.40 -12.14
N VAL A 69 15.51 -2.29 -11.54
CA VAL A 69 14.08 -1.92 -11.47
C VAL A 69 13.49 -1.70 -12.86
N SER A 70 14.28 -1.14 -13.78
CA SER A 70 13.87 -0.85 -15.15
C SER A 70 13.38 -2.10 -15.92
N GLU A 71 13.92 -3.28 -15.61
CA GLU A 71 13.47 -4.53 -16.24
C GLU A 71 12.02 -4.87 -15.88
N TYR A 72 11.61 -4.60 -14.64
CA TYR A 72 10.24 -4.83 -14.17
C TYR A 72 9.29 -3.76 -14.70
N GLU A 73 9.72 -2.50 -14.70
CA GLU A 73 8.95 -1.37 -15.23
C GLU A 73 8.63 -1.54 -16.73
N ASN A 74 9.58 -2.07 -17.50
CA ASN A 74 9.35 -2.38 -18.92
C ASN A 74 8.24 -3.42 -19.09
N VAL A 75 8.26 -4.51 -18.32
CA VAL A 75 7.20 -5.54 -18.39
C VAL A 75 5.87 -4.98 -17.91
N ALA A 76 5.85 -4.18 -16.84
CA ALA A 76 4.62 -3.50 -16.39
C ALA A 76 4.01 -2.63 -17.48
N SER A 77 4.85 -1.83 -18.15
CA SER A 77 4.45 -0.94 -19.24
C SER A 77 3.93 -1.69 -20.46
N GLU A 78 4.47 -2.86 -20.78
CA GLU A 78 3.98 -3.73 -21.87
C GLU A 78 2.56 -4.23 -21.63
N HIS A 79 2.16 -4.34 -20.36
CA HIS A 79 0.86 -4.88 -19.94
C HIS A 79 -0.08 -3.84 -19.31
N ASP A 80 0.25 -2.55 -19.41
CA ASP A 80 -0.54 -1.43 -18.85
C ASP A 80 -0.80 -1.56 -17.33
N LEU A 81 0.20 -2.04 -16.60
CA LEU A 81 0.16 -2.22 -15.15
C LEU A 81 0.69 -0.98 -14.43
N ASP A 82 0.00 -0.55 -13.37
CA ASP A 82 0.55 0.44 -12.45
C ASP A 82 1.79 -0.14 -11.76
N SER A 83 2.86 0.64 -11.64
CA SER A 83 4.11 0.19 -11.02
C SER A 83 4.57 1.11 -9.90
N PHE A 84 4.84 0.53 -8.74
CA PHE A 84 5.36 1.23 -7.58
C PHE A 84 6.66 0.60 -7.09
N LEU A 85 7.59 1.43 -6.61
CA LEU A 85 8.86 1.00 -6.06
C LEU A 85 8.80 0.99 -4.52
N ILE A 86 9.16 -0.13 -3.92
CA ILE A 86 9.43 -0.26 -2.49
C ILE A 86 10.94 -0.45 -2.30
N VAL A 87 11.57 0.46 -1.56
CA VAL A 87 13.01 0.35 -1.25
C VAL A 87 13.20 -0.11 0.19
N THR A 88 13.86 -1.25 0.34
CA THR A 88 14.19 -1.86 1.63
C THR A 88 15.67 -1.72 1.96
N ARG A 89 16.00 -1.81 3.25
CA ARG A 89 17.37 -1.63 3.77
C ARG A 89 17.94 -0.26 3.41
N PHE A 90 17.07 0.73 3.42
CA PHE A 90 17.43 2.10 3.16
C PHE A 90 18.14 2.72 4.35
N THR A 91 19.23 3.43 4.10
CA THR A 91 19.91 4.29 5.07
C THR A 91 19.74 5.75 4.70
N GLU A 92 19.75 6.65 5.68
CA GLU A 92 19.59 8.09 5.46
C GLU A 92 20.59 8.66 4.43
N SER A 93 21.79 8.06 4.36
CA SER A 93 22.84 8.43 3.41
C SER A 93 22.46 8.25 1.94
N GLU A 94 21.47 7.40 1.65
CA GLU A 94 21.04 7.05 0.30
C GLU A 94 19.88 7.92 -0.19
N ARG A 95 19.37 8.83 0.67
CA ARG A 95 18.18 9.64 0.38
C ARG A 95 18.31 10.44 -0.91
N ASP A 96 19.45 11.10 -1.10
CA ASP A 96 19.67 11.96 -2.26
C ASP A 96 19.79 11.14 -3.54
N ARG A 97 20.34 9.93 -3.46
CA ARG A 97 20.39 8.98 -4.58
C ARG A 97 18.99 8.54 -4.98
N LEU A 98 18.13 8.20 -4.02
CA LEU A 98 16.76 7.78 -4.29
C LEU A 98 15.89 8.92 -4.82
N LYS A 99 16.08 10.15 -4.34
CA LYS A 99 15.41 11.33 -4.91
C LYS A 99 15.80 11.61 -6.36
N ALA A 100 17.02 11.23 -6.76
CA ALA A 100 17.53 11.41 -8.11
C ALA A 100 17.25 10.19 -9.02
N PHE A 101 16.65 9.13 -8.49
CA PHE A 101 16.32 7.94 -9.26
C PHE A 101 15.15 8.24 -10.20
N ASP A 102 15.32 7.91 -11.47
CA ASP A 102 14.33 8.06 -12.54
C ASP A 102 13.71 6.69 -12.80
N GLY A 103 12.50 6.46 -12.29
CA GLY A 103 11.79 5.17 -12.35
C GLY A 103 10.41 5.25 -11.70
N PRO A 104 9.82 4.09 -11.32
CA PRO A 104 8.47 4.01 -10.79
C PRO A 104 8.26 4.88 -9.55
N GLU A 105 7.01 5.28 -9.30
CA GLU A 105 6.65 6.06 -8.13
C GLU A 105 7.10 5.32 -6.86
N LEU A 106 7.87 6.02 -6.03
CA LEU A 106 8.38 5.45 -4.78
C LEU A 106 7.24 5.42 -3.75
N ALA A 107 6.77 4.21 -3.43
CA ALA A 107 5.70 4.03 -2.45
C ALA A 107 6.21 4.22 -1.02
N GLU A 108 7.33 3.58 -0.63
CA GLU A 108 7.83 3.62 0.75
C GLU A 108 9.33 3.37 0.92
N TYR A 109 9.87 3.85 2.06
CA TYR A 109 11.21 3.54 2.57
C TYR A 109 11.11 2.59 3.76
N PHE A 110 11.83 1.46 3.72
CA PHE A 110 12.06 0.62 4.89
C PHE A 110 13.51 0.79 5.33
N TYR A 111 13.70 1.42 6.49
CA TYR A 111 15.02 1.65 7.04
C TYR A 111 15.71 0.32 7.37
N GLU A 112 17.03 0.29 7.23
CA GLU A 112 17.82 -0.81 7.78
C GLU A 112 17.65 -0.85 9.30
N ASP A 113 17.14 -1.98 9.79
CA ASP A 113 17.00 -2.28 11.20
C ASP A 113 17.83 -3.54 11.47
N GLU A 114 18.79 -3.44 12.39
CA GLU A 114 19.67 -4.55 12.77
C GLU A 114 18.85 -5.77 13.24
N SER A 115 17.65 -5.57 13.79
CA SER A 115 16.73 -6.64 14.16
C SER A 115 16.14 -7.36 12.94
N ILE A 116 15.91 -6.66 11.82
CA ILE A 116 15.47 -7.25 10.55
C ILE A 116 16.56 -8.16 10.01
N GLN A 117 17.80 -7.66 9.96
CA GLN A 117 18.93 -8.44 9.49
C GLN A 117 19.14 -9.70 10.35
N ALA A 118 19.14 -9.56 11.67
CA ALA A 118 19.33 -10.68 12.59
C ALA A 118 18.19 -11.73 12.47
N ALA A 119 16.95 -11.29 12.29
CA ALA A 119 15.81 -12.17 12.08
C ALA A 119 15.93 -12.95 10.76
N MET A 120 16.28 -12.26 9.67
CA MET A 120 16.50 -12.90 8.37
C MET A 120 17.64 -13.94 8.43
N GLU A 121 18.77 -13.61 9.08
CA GLU A 121 19.88 -14.54 9.28
C GLU A 121 19.49 -15.78 10.12
N ALA A 122 18.57 -15.59 11.07
CA ALA A 122 18.00 -16.67 11.87
C ALA A 122 16.85 -17.43 11.18
N GLY A 123 16.46 -17.03 9.96
CA GLY A 123 15.34 -17.65 9.23
C GLY A 123 13.98 -17.42 9.90
N VAL A 124 13.83 -16.32 10.65
CA VAL A 124 12.58 -15.95 11.32
C VAL A 124 12.05 -14.65 10.77
N VAL A 125 10.72 -14.48 10.82
CA VAL A 125 10.08 -13.23 10.40
C VAL A 125 10.50 -12.12 11.37
N PRO A 126 11.03 -11.00 10.88
CA PRO A 126 11.37 -9.88 11.75
C PRO A 126 10.12 -9.32 12.40
N THR A 127 10.22 -8.99 13.69
CA THR A 127 9.22 -8.15 14.33
C THR A 127 9.43 -6.75 13.79
N LEU A 128 8.66 -6.38 12.76
CA LEU A 128 8.58 -4.99 12.35
C LEU A 128 7.76 -4.25 13.39
N ASP A 129 8.29 -3.13 13.88
CA ASP A 129 7.45 -2.18 14.58
C ASP A 129 6.25 -1.82 13.69
N ASP A 130 5.14 -1.64 14.38
CA ASP A 130 3.76 -1.76 13.94
C ASP A 130 3.34 -0.91 12.72
N TRP A 131 4.23 -0.14 12.10
CA TRP A 131 3.90 1.00 11.27
C TRP A 131 4.18 0.79 9.78
N THR A 132 5.06 -0.15 9.42
CA THR A 132 5.81 -0.13 8.15
C THR A 132 5.13 -0.67 6.87
N VAL A 133 3.98 -1.35 6.90
CA VAL A 133 3.52 -2.15 5.73
C VAL A 133 2.11 -1.81 5.22
N GLU A 134 1.39 -0.90 5.88
CA GLU A 134 0.00 -0.59 5.45
C GLU A 134 -0.08 0.40 4.29
N ALA A 135 0.89 1.30 4.17
CA ALA A 135 0.84 2.37 3.20
C ALA A 135 1.10 1.95 1.73
N PRO A 136 1.75 0.84 1.35
CA PRO A 136 1.87 0.50 -0.07
C PRO A 136 0.50 0.10 -0.63
N LEU A 137 -0.27 -0.72 0.12
CA LEU A 137 -1.63 -1.09 -0.28
C LEU A 137 -2.56 0.12 -0.34
N MET A 138 -2.41 1.10 0.56
CA MET A 138 -3.16 2.34 0.44
C MET A 138 -2.87 3.13 -0.81
N GLU A 139 -1.57 3.33 -1.12
CA GLU A 139 -1.16 4.14 -2.26
C GLU A 139 -1.68 3.52 -3.56
N VAL A 140 -1.83 2.19 -3.62
CA VAL A 140 -2.48 1.52 -4.76
C VAL A 140 -4.00 1.71 -4.79
N LEU A 141 -4.68 1.84 -3.64
CA LEU A 141 -6.14 2.06 -3.65
C LEU A 141 -6.53 3.40 -4.25
N GLN A 142 -5.74 4.42 -3.94
CA GLN A 142 -5.99 5.76 -4.40
C GLN A 142 -4.68 6.56 -4.34
N PRO A 143 -3.86 6.49 -5.40
CA PRO A 143 -2.60 7.23 -5.47
C PRO A 143 -2.86 8.74 -5.60
N GLU A 144 -4.02 9.13 -6.15
CA GLU A 144 -4.37 10.54 -6.30
C GLU A 144 -4.81 11.14 -4.96
N ARG A 145 -3.89 11.86 -4.35
CA ARG A 145 -4.12 12.59 -3.10
C ARG A 145 -5.05 13.77 -3.32
N THR A 146 -6.02 13.92 -2.43
CA THR A 146 -6.98 15.00 -2.43
C THR A 146 -6.88 15.81 -1.14
N THR A 147 -7.02 17.13 -1.26
CA THR A 147 -7.06 18.02 -0.09
C THR A 147 -8.35 17.79 0.71
N GLU A 148 -8.29 17.94 2.02
CA GLU A 148 -9.45 17.78 2.90
C GLU A 148 -10.70 18.51 2.40
N ASP A 149 -10.56 19.77 1.99
CA ASP A 149 -11.66 20.62 1.52
C ASP A 149 -12.39 20.07 0.27
N LYS A 150 -11.72 19.25 -0.54
CA LYS A 150 -12.24 18.71 -1.80
C LYS A 150 -12.70 17.26 -1.68
N ALA A 151 -12.25 16.56 -0.65
CA ALA A 151 -12.43 15.13 -0.53
C ALA A 151 -13.90 14.74 -0.38
N LEU A 152 -14.67 15.48 0.43
CA LEU A 152 -16.09 15.23 0.60
C LEU A 152 -16.88 15.53 -0.69
N GLU A 153 -16.59 16.66 -1.33
CA GLU A 153 -17.23 17.04 -2.60
C GLU A 153 -16.96 16.01 -3.70
N ALA A 154 -15.72 15.49 -3.78
CA ALA A 154 -15.36 14.47 -4.75
C ALA A 154 -16.17 13.17 -4.58
N LEU A 155 -16.38 12.76 -3.32
CA LEU A 155 -17.24 11.62 -3.00
C LEU A 155 -18.72 11.91 -3.31
N GLU A 156 -19.23 13.09 -2.94
CA GLU A 156 -20.64 13.47 -3.12
C GLU A 156 -21.03 13.56 -4.60
N THR A 157 -20.22 14.28 -5.39
CA THR A 157 -20.42 14.42 -6.84
C THR A 157 -20.15 13.13 -7.60
N GLY A 158 -19.40 12.20 -6.99
CA GLY A 158 -19.01 10.95 -7.61
C GLY A 158 -17.92 11.08 -8.65
N SER A 159 -17.18 12.20 -8.64
CA SER A 159 -15.96 12.33 -9.44
C SER A 159 -14.90 11.34 -8.98
N GLN A 160 -14.90 10.95 -7.71
CA GLN A 160 -14.07 9.88 -7.17
C GLN A 160 -14.91 8.91 -6.32
N ARG A 161 -14.59 7.61 -6.44
CA ARG A 161 -15.21 6.53 -5.64
C ARG A 161 -14.55 6.34 -4.29
N ILE A 162 -13.25 6.65 -4.23
CA ILE A 162 -12.40 6.62 -3.06
C ILE A 162 -11.54 7.88 -3.08
N VAL A 163 -11.28 8.46 -1.92
CA VAL A 163 -10.40 9.62 -1.74
C VAL A 163 -9.31 9.27 -0.74
N ASN A 164 -8.11 9.82 -0.94
CA ASN A 164 -6.96 9.68 -0.05
C ASN A 164 -6.54 11.08 0.42
N VAL A 165 -6.59 11.33 1.73
CA VAL A 165 -6.28 12.64 2.33
C VAL A 165 -5.11 12.51 3.30
N GLU A 166 -4.01 13.20 3.02
CA GLU A 166 -2.89 13.33 3.96
C GLU A 166 -3.31 14.15 5.20
N VAL A 167 -2.89 13.70 6.38
CA VAL A 167 -3.17 14.39 7.64
C VAL A 167 -1.90 14.61 8.45
N ALA A 168 -1.80 15.82 9.02
CA ALA A 168 -0.62 16.25 9.77
C ALA A 168 -0.44 15.47 11.08
N ASP A 169 -1.53 15.03 11.72
CA ASP A 169 -1.52 14.31 12.98
C ASP A 169 -2.71 13.34 13.13
N GLN A 170 -2.57 12.39 14.06
CA GLN A 170 -3.56 11.34 14.30
C GLN A 170 -4.90 11.90 14.80
N SER A 171 -4.90 13.00 15.56
CA SER A 171 -6.14 13.61 16.06
C SER A 171 -6.95 14.21 14.90
N ARG A 172 -6.27 14.84 13.95
CA ARG A 172 -6.85 15.33 12.71
C ARG A 172 -7.38 14.17 11.85
N GLY A 173 -6.61 13.10 11.71
CA GLY A 173 -7.04 11.88 11.02
C GLY A 173 -8.33 11.30 11.59
N ARG A 174 -8.44 11.18 12.91
CA ARG A 174 -9.67 10.68 13.57
C ARG A 174 -10.86 11.62 13.37
N SER A 175 -10.65 12.94 13.46
CA SER A 175 -11.71 13.92 13.22
C SER A 175 -12.23 13.86 11.79
N LEU A 176 -11.33 13.72 10.82
CA LEU A 176 -11.69 13.61 9.41
C LEU A 176 -12.40 12.29 9.10
N MET A 177 -11.95 11.18 9.69
CA MET A 177 -12.64 9.89 9.59
C MET A 177 -14.09 9.99 10.09
N SER A 178 -14.32 10.62 11.26
CA SER A 178 -15.68 10.86 11.77
C SER A 178 -16.53 11.69 10.80
N THR A 179 -15.93 12.70 10.16
CA THR A 179 -16.64 13.55 9.18
C THR A 179 -17.15 12.74 7.99
N PHE A 180 -16.31 11.84 7.46
CA PHE A 180 -16.73 10.94 6.38
C PHE A 180 -17.79 9.93 6.83
N GLU A 181 -17.62 9.35 8.01
CA GLU A 181 -18.57 8.39 8.59
C GLU A 181 -19.95 9.03 8.84
N ASP A 182 -19.98 10.26 9.37
CA ASP A 182 -21.20 11.03 9.61
C ASP A 182 -21.92 11.40 8.30
N ALA A 183 -21.17 11.58 7.21
CA ALA A 183 -21.71 11.78 5.86
C ALA A 183 -22.15 10.47 5.17
N GLY A 184 -22.01 9.32 5.83
CA GLY A 184 -22.45 8.01 5.35
C GLY A 184 -21.40 7.26 4.50
N TYR A 185 -20.16 7.73 4.47
CA TYR A 185 -19.06 7.06 3.78
C TYR A 185 -18.35 6.06 4.69
N ARG A 186 -17.63 5.10 4.09
CA ARG A 186 -16.71 4.22 4.82
C ARG A 186 -15.36 4.90 4.89
N ALA A 187 -14.76 5.01 6.08
CA ALA A 187 -13.45 5.62 6.22
C ALA A 187 -12.52 4.81 7.13
N ALA A 188 -11.22 4.92 6.83
CA ALA A 188 -10.16 4.31 7.62
C ALA A 188 -8.93 5.22 7.65
N TYR A 189 -8.32 5.29 8.84
CA TYR A 189 -7.03 5.96 9.05
C TYR A 189 -5.88 4.96 8.95
N PHE A 190 -4.80 5.40 8.34
CA PHE A 190 -3.56 4.67 8.17
C PHE A 190 -2.38 5.58 8.45
N GLU A 191 -1.30 5.03 8.96
CA GLU A 191 -0.10 5.79 9.32
C GLU A 191 0.86 5.84 8.12
N CYS A 192 1.58 6.96 7.93
CA CYS A 192 2.57 7.10 6.86
C CYS A 192 3.98 6.85 7.39
N ASN A 193 4.74 6.00 6.70
CA ASN A 193 6.14 5.73 7.04
C ASN A 193 7.13 6.74 6.45
N CYS A 194 6.65 7.61 5.56
CA CYS A 194 7.41 8.67 4.92
C CYS A 194 8.01 9.71 5.89
N GLN A 195 7.49 9.78 7.13
CA GLN A 195 7.83 10.78 8.16
C GLN A 195 7.58 12.26 7.77
N CYS A 196 7.04 12.55 6.58
CA CYS A 196 6.67 13.92 6.20
C CYS A 196 5.29 14.36 6.71
N HIS A 197 4.42 13.41 7.04
CA HIS A 197 3.11 13.60 7.69
C HIS A 197 2.79 12.39 8.56
N SER A 198 1.74 12.48 9.38
CA SER A 198 1.41 11.41 10.33
C SER A 198 0.64 10.26 9.71
N GLY A 199 -0.16 10.52 8.67
CA GLY A 199 -0.92 9.47 8.03
C GLY A 199 -1.87 9.93 6.95
N HIS A 200 -2.73 9.01 6.53
CA HIS A 200 -3.75 9.19 5.51
C HIS A 200 -5.12 8.78 6.05
N VAL A 201 -6.16 9.45 5.57
CA VAL A 201 -7.54 8.99 5.70
C VAL A 201 -8.03 8.62 4.31
N LEU A 202 -8.35 7.34 4.13
CA LEU A 202 -9.07 6.88 2.94
C LEU A 202 -10.56 6.86 3.26
N ALA A 203 -11.37 7.40 2.35
CA ALA A 203 -12.82 7.33 2.43
C ALA A 203 -13.42 6.86 1.12
N ARG A 204 -14.41 5.97 1.19
CA ARG A 204 -15.01 5.28 0.05
C ARG A 204 -16.52 5.42 0.07
N ARG A 205 -17.10 5.59 -1.11
CA ARG A 205 -18.55 5.44 -1.32
C ARG A 205 -18.97 4.00 -1.03
N PRO A 206 -20.07 3.77 -0.30
CA PRO A 206 -20.64 2.43 -0.17
C PRO A 206 -20.94 1.85 -1.56
N GLU A 207 -20.65 0.57 -1.78
CA GLU A 207 -21.16 -0.08 -2.98
C GLU A 207 -22.69 -0.10 -2.93
N PRO A 208 -23.39 0.18 -4.04
CA PRO A 208 -24.83 0.01 -4.07
C PRO A 208 -25.13 -1.45 -3.72
N SER A 209 -25.91 -1.66 -2.66
CA SER A 209 -26.38 -2.98 -2.30
C SER A 209 -27.10 -3.59 -3.50
N HIS A 210 -26.51 -4.60 -4.12
CA HIS A 210 -27.23 -5.39 -5.09
C HIS A 210 -28.47 -5.94 -4.38
N PRO A 211 -29.70 -5.65 -4.85
CA PRO A 211 -30.87 -6.28 -4.29
C PRO A 211 -30.71 -7.80 -4.49
N PRO A 212 -31.06 -8.63 -3.48
CA PRO A 212 -31.05 -10.06 -3.67
C PRO A 212 -32.03 -10.40 -4.80
N TYR A 213 -31.54 -11.04 -5.86
CA TYR A 213 -32.38 -11.67 -6.86
C TYR A 213 -33.20 -12.80 -6.24
#